data_AF-A0A318T550-F1
#
_entry.id   AF-A0A318T550-F1
#
_cell.length_a   1.000
_cell.length_b   1.000
_cell.length_c   1.000
_cell.angle_alpha   90.00
_cell.angle_beta   90.00
_cell.angle_gamma   90.00
#
_symmetry.space_group_name_H-M   'P 1'
#
loop_
_entity.id
_entity.type
_entity.pdbx_description
1 polymer ?
#
loop_
_entity_poly.entity_id
_entity_poly.type
_entity_poly.pdbx_seq_one_letter_code
_entity_poly.pdbx_strand_id
1 'polypeptide(L)'
;MTESHLDAEGAAQALGVSRATLYAYVSRGRIGTDPAPGDPRRRLYRRADIDALLQKKAQGRRPGQAAEAALDWGLPVLASGLSQIEGGRLLYRGRDAADLAQEASLEEAARLLWGCGASDPFVAPPPAPWKKAQMKAARRLPLTEGCQLLLPSLPEGRRAAWQRSPAYLWPGGAALMRAMAAAVSGTQPSDLPLHRHLAQAWGAEDGAELIRRALVLLADHELNASAFAVRVVASTGASLGACLQAGLSALSGPLHGGATSLVERLLDEVQALGAEPALEARLRRGEGVPGFGHKLYPQGDARAAALLPLLPPDAGRDRLIALMAEGSGRAPTIDVALVALRRALDLPPGAALALFAVGRSAGWVAHALEQGGEDRLIRPRARYSGPGAETG
;
A
#
# COMPACT_ATOMS: atom_id res chain seq x y z
N MET A 1 32.03 -16.31 3.97
CA MET A 1 32.59 -14.95 4.05
C MET A 1 32.77 -14.46 2.63
N THR A 2 31.83 -13.68 2.12
CA THR A 2 31.88 -13.09 0.77
C THR A 2 32.84 -11.91 0.78
N GLU A 3 33.83 -11.91 -0.11
CA GLU A 3 34.81 -10.83 -0.25
C GLU A 3 34.10 -9.50 -0.57
N SER A 4 34.09 -8.59 0.40
CA SER A 4 33.42 -7.28 0.30
C SER A 4 34.06 -6.34 -0.71
N HIS A 5 35.27 -6.67 -1.21
CA HIS A 5 36.06 -5.80 -2.09
C HIS A 5 36.73 -6.58 -3.23
N LEU A 6 37.11 -5.85 -4.29
CA LEU A 6 37.94 -6.30 -5.42
C LEU A 6 39.24 -5.53 -5.47
N ASP A 7 40.27 -6.10 -6.07
CA ASP A 7 41.39 -5.29 -6.55
C ASP A 7 41.07 -4.66 -7.91
N ALA A 8 41.99 -3.81 -8.41
CA ALA A 8 41.77 -3.05 -9.63
C ALA A 8 41.56 -3.92 -10.88
N GLU A 9 42.20 -5.09 -10.92
CA GLU A 9 42.11 -6.01 -12.05
C GLU A 9 40.79 -6.77 -12.02
N GLY A 10 40.42 -7.33 -10.87
CA GLY A 10 39.12 -7.97 -10.67
C GLY A 10 37.96 -7.00 -10.90
N ALA A 11 38.06 -5.75 -10.45
CA ALA A 11 37.03 -4.72 -10.65
C ALA A 11 36.87 -4.32 -12.12
N ALA A 12 37.97 -4.15 -12.85
CA ALA A 12 37.95 -3.81 -14.27
C ALA A 12 37.37 -4.96 -15.11
N GLN A 13 37.77 -6.20 -14.79
CA GLN A 13 37.29 -7.41 -15.44
C GLN A 13 35.78 -7.63 -15.18
N ALA A 14 35.33 -7.48 -13.93
CA ALA A 14 33.92 -7.61 -13.57
C ALA A 14 33.03 -6.61 -14.35
N LEU A 15 33.49 -5.37 -14.51
CA LEU A 15 32.75 -4.33 -15.26
C LEU A 15 32.88 -4.45 -16.79
N GLY A 16 33.86 -5.24 -17.27
CA GLY A 16 34.25 -5.32 -18.67
C GLY A 16 34.70 -3.97 -19.22
N VAL A 17 35.54 -3.24 -18.47
CA VAL A 17 36.06 -1.92 -18.85
C VAL A 17 37.57 -1.84 -18.64
N SER A 18 38.23 -0.84 -19.25
CA SER A 18 39.66 -0.59 -19.02
C SER A 18 39.92 -0.06 -17.60
N ARG A 19 41.15 -0.22 -17.09
CA ARG A 19 41.57 0.38 -15.81
C ARG A 19 41.44 1.90 -15.80
N ALA A 20 41.71 2.56 -16.93
CA ALA A 20 41.52 4.01 -17.06
C ALA A 20 40.04 4.40 -16.86
N THR A 21 39.12 3.62 -17.40
CA THR A 21 37.67 3.81 -17.21
C THR A 21 37.24 3.54 -15.76
N LEU A 22 37.81 2.51 -15.13
CA LEU A 22 37.59 2.22 -13.71
C LEU A 22 38.02 3.40 -12.83
N TYR A 23 39.20 3.97 -13.06
CA TYR A 23 39.66 5.16 -12.33
C TYR A 23 38.75 6.37 -12.56
N ALA A 24 38.22 6.52 -13.76
CA ALA A 24 37.26 7.58 -14.06
C ALA A 24 35.89 7.40 -13.36
N TYR A 25 35.53 6.17 -12.96
CA TYR A 25 34.36 5.94 -12.12
C TYR A 25 34.61 6.28 -10.66
N VAL A 26 35.79 5.94 -10.13
CA VAL A 26 36.20 6.34 -8.77
C VAL A 26 36.30 7.86 -8.65
N SER A 27 36.94 8.53 -9.60
CA SER A 27 37.06 10.00 -9.60
C SER A 27 35.70 10.72 -9.66
N ARG A 28 34.68 10.08 -10.23
CA ARG A 28 33.30 10.60 -10.29
C ARG A 28 32.43 10.14 -9.11
N GLY A 29 33.02 9.53 -8.08
CA GLY A 29 32.33 9.04 -6.90
C GLY A 29 31.37 7.88 -7.15
N ARG A 30 31.51 7.16 -8.26
CA ARG A 30 30.60 6.06 -8.64
C ARG A 30 31.01 4.70 -8.06
N ILE A 31 32.27 4.56 -7.63
CA ILE A 31 32.79 3.36 -6.96
C ILE A 31 33.65 3.85 -5.79
N GLY A 32 33.29 3.43 -4.58
CA GLY A 32 34.07 3.66 -3.38
C GLY A 32 35.33 2.78 -3.35
N THR A 33 36.40 3.33 -2.79
CA THR A 33 37.67 2.61 -2.63
C THR A 33 38.18 2.71 -1.20
N ASP A 34 38.72 1.61 -0.70
CA ASP A 34 39.34 1.52 0.61
C ASP A 34 40.83 1.11 0.45
N PRO A 35 41.75 1.53 1.33
CA PRO A 35 43.16 1.11 1.26
C PRO A 35 43.30 -0.39 1.53
N ALA A 36 44.20 -1.05 0.81
CA ALA A 36 44.47 -2.47 1.03
C ALA A 36 45.21 -2.69 2.36
N PRO A 37 44.90 -3.75 3.13
CA PRO A 37 45.67 -4.12 4.31
C PRO A 37 47.13 -4.43 3.93
N GLY A 38 48.09 -3.72 4.52
CA GLY A 38 49.53 -3.97 4.33
C GLY A 38 50.22 -3.19 3.21
N ASP A 39 49.47 -2.48 2.34
CA ASP A 39 50.06 -1.55 1.36
C ASP A 39 49.15 -0.33 1.12
N PRO A 40 49.48 0.85 1.69
CA PRO A 40 48.67 2.06 1.54
C PRO A 40 48.59 2.59 0.11
N ARG A 41 49.48 2.15 -0.79
CA ARG A 41 49.48 2.55 -2.21
C ARG A 41 48.52 1.71 -3.07
N ARG A 42 48.09 0.54 -2.57
CA ARG A 42 47.12 -0.32 -3.25
C ARG A 42 45.70 -0.01 -2.76
N ARG A 43 44.77 0.13 -3.71
CA ARG A 43 43.36 0.39 -3.44
C ARG A 43 42.52 -0.85 -3.73
N LEU A 44 41.55 -1.10 -2.85
CA LEU A 44 40.48 -2.07 -3.04
C LEU A 44 39.18 -1.34 -3.37
N TYR A 45 38.34 -1.96 -4.18
CA TYR A 45 37.14 -1.38 -4.76
C TYR A 45 35.93 -2.11 -4.20
N ARG A 46 34.93 -1.36 -3.74
CA ARG A 46 33.74 -1.96 -3.12
C ARG A 46 32.95 -2.78 -4.13
N ARG A 47 32.68 -4.05 -3.79
CA ARG A 47 31.94 -4.96 -4.66
C ARG A 47 30.51 -4.49 -4.91
N ALA A 48 29.85 -3.95 -3.88
CA ALA A 48 28.48 -3.46 -3.96
C ALA A 48 28.28 -2.36 -5.02
N ASP A 49 29.24 -1.42 -5.14
CA ASP A 49 29.17 -0.33 -6.12
C ASP A 49 29.37 -0.85 -7.56
N ILE A 50 30.24 -1.85 -7.71
CA ILE A 50 30.49 -2.54 -8.97
C ILE A 50 29.25 -3.31 -9.43
N ASP A 51 28.61 -4.03 -8.51
CA ASP A 51 27.38 -4.78 -8.79
C ASP A 51 26.22 -3.84 -9.14
N ALA A 52 26.09 -2.70 -8.44
CA ALA A 52 25.09 -1.68 -8.75
C ALA A 52 25.29 -1.08 -10.16
N LEU A 53 26.53 -0.87 -10.59
CA LEU A 53 26.84 -0.40 -11.94
C LEU A 53 26.54 -1.47 -13.01
N LEU A 54 26.80 -2.75 -12.71
CA LEU A 54 26.45 -3.86 -13.60
C LEU A 54 24.94 -4.01 -13.77
N GLN A 55 24.18 -3.87 -12.68
CA GLN A 55 22.71 -3.86 -12.73
C GLN A 55 22.18 -2.71 -13.59
N LYS A 56 22.70 -1.49 -13.42
CA LYS A 56 22.34 -0.35 -14.28
C LYS A 56 22.69 -0.59 -15.75
N LYS A 57 23.84 -1.21 -16.04
CA LYS A 57 24.28 -1.54 -17.42
C LYS A 57 23.41 -2.62 -18.06
N ALA A 58 22.92 -3.58 -17.28
CA ALA A 58 21.97 -4.59 -17.73
C ALA A 58 20.59 -3.98 -18.05
N GLN A 59 20.12 -3.04 -17.23
CA GLN A 59 18.86 -2.31 -17.42
C GLN A 59 18.89 -1.39 -18.65
N GLY A 60 20.02 -0.72 -18.92
CA GLY A 60 20.15 0.19 -20.07
C GLY A 60 20.13 -0.47 -21.46
N ARG A 61 20.24 -1.81 -21.55
CA ARG A 61 20.33 -2.53 -22.83
C ARG A 61 18.99 -3.06 -23.36
N ARG A 62 17.89 -3.04 -22.59
CA ARG A 62 16.61 -3.67 -23.00
C ARG A 62 15.38 -2.90 -22.49
N PRO A 63 14.90 -1.88 -23.23
CA PRO A 63 13.75 -1.04 -22.83
C PRO A 63 12.47 -1.83 -22.51
N GLY A 64 12.23 -2.95 -23.19
CA GLY A 64 11.03 -3.78 -22.97
C GLY A 64 11.03 -4.57 -21.65
N GLN A 65 12.19 -4.88 -21.08
CA GLN A 65 12.30 -5.55 -19.77
C GLN A 65 12.20 -4.56 -18.60
N ALA A 66 12.47 -3.27 -18.84
CA ALA A 66 12.38 -2.23 -17.83
C ALA A 66 10.92 -1.97 -17.40
N ALA A 67 9.96 -2.05 -18.32
CA ALA A 67 8.53 -1.91 -17.98
C ALA A 67 7.99 -3.12 -17.20
N GLU A 68 8.44 -4.33 -17.55
CA GLU A 68 8.09 -5.58 -16.84
C GLU A 68 8.66 -5.56 -15.40
N ALA A 69 9.91 -5.13 -15.24
CA ALA A 69 10.53 -4.95 -13.93
C ALA A 69 9.89 -3.83 -13.10
N ALA A 70 9.43 -2.75 -13.74
CA ALA A 70 8.79 -1.62 -13.05
C ALA A 70 7.41 -1.99 -12.44
N LEU A 71 6.72 -2.98 -13.01
CA LEU A 71 5.41 -3.45 -12.49
C LEU A 71 5.53 -4.44 -11.32
N ASP A 72 6.72 -5.02 -11.06
CA ASP A 72 6.99 -5.92 -9.93
C ASP A 72 7.99 -5.30 -8.96
N TRP A 73 7.51 -4.33 -8.16
CA TRP A 73 8.30 -3.59 -7.15
C TRP A 73 9.56 -2.90 -7.70
N GLY A 74 9.60 -2.61 -9.01
CA GLY A 74 10.70 -1.90 -9.65
C GLY A 74 10.60 -0.38 -9.52
N LEU A 75 11.22 0.34 -10.46
CA LEU A 75 11.24 1.80 -10.44
C LEU A 75 9.83 2.39 -10.60
N PRO A 76 9.53 3.55 -9.98
CA PRO A 76 8.24 4.21 -10.10
C PRO A 76 7.82 4.37 -11.57
N VAL A 77 6.62 3.86 -11.89
CA VAL A 77 6.10 3.79 -13.27
C VAL A 77 5.38 5.10 -13.65
N LEU A 78 4.80 5.79 -12.66
CA LEU A 78 4.07 7.04 -12.81
C LEU A 78 4.58 8.05 -11.78
N ALA A 79 4.63 9.33 -12.16
CA ALA A 79 4.86 10.39 -11.20
C ALA A 79 3.61 10.58 -10.32
N SER A 80 3.81 10.84 -9.03
CA SER A 80 2.75 11.19 -8.10
C SER A 80 3.28 12.18 -7.08
N GLY A 81 2.45 13.18 -6.74
CA GLY A 81 2.69 14.13 -5.66
C GLY A 81 1.93 13.80 -4.38
N LEU A 82 1.34 12.59 -4.27
CA LEU A 82 0.44 12.19 -3.19
C LEU A 82 1.18 11.60 -2.00
N SER A 83 1.97 10.55 -2.24
CA SER A 83 2.74 9.87 -1.21
C SER A 83 4.08 9.36 -1.72
N GLN A 84 4.99 9.15 -0.78
CA GLN A 84 6.32 8.62 -1.06
C GLN A 84 6.74 7.70 0.09
N ILE A 85 7.37 6.57 -0.24
CA ILE A 85 8.02 5.70 0.73
C ILE A 85 9.52 5.85 0.57
N GLU A 86 10.18 6.40 1.58
CA GLU A 86 11.62 6.66 1.55
C GLU A 86 12.22 6.50 2.96
N GLY A 87 13.39 5.85 3.05
CA GLY A 87 14.09 5.67 4.33
C GLY A 87 13.27 4.89 5.38
N GLY A 88 12.36 4.01 4.95
CA GLY A 88 11.47 3.27 5.84
C GLY A 88 10.28 4.08 6.35
N ARG A 89 10.07 5.31 5.87
CA ARG A 89 8.96 6.19 6.25
C ARG A 89 7.94 6.28 5.14
N LEU A 90 6.67 6.51 5.50
CA LEU A 90 5.58 6.82 4.57
C LEU A 90 5.23 8.29 4.71
N LEU A 91 5.36 9.05 3.62
CA LEU A 91 5.05 10.47 3.58
C LEU A 91 3.77 10.70 2.78
N TYR A 92 2.84 11.50 3.29
CA TYR A 92 1.69 12.05 2.57
C TYR A 92 1.96 13.53 2.28
N ARG A 93 2.15 13.87 1.01
CA ARG A 93 2.56 15.22 0.55
C ARG A 93 3.70 15.81 1.40
N GLY A 94 4.71 15.00 1.70
CA GLY A 94 5.88 15.39 2.49
C GLY A 94 5.71 15.33 4.01
N ARG A 95 4.51 15.04 4.54
CA ARG A 95 4.28 14.84 5.98
C ARG A 95 4.34 13.36 6.35
N ASP A 96 5.01 13.03 7.43
CA ASP A 96 5.05 11.64 7.91
C ASP A 96 3.65 11.14 8.29
N ALA A 97 3.26 9.98 7.75
CA ALA A 97 1.97 9.37 8.00
C ALA A 97 1.82 8.90 9.45
N ALA A 98 2.89 8.43 10.09
CA ALA A 98 2.87 8.04 11.50
C ALA A 98 2.70 9.25 12.42
N ASP A 99 3.38 10.36 12.13
CA ASP A 99 3.20 11.62 12.87
C ASP A 99 1.80 12.20 12.65
N LEU A 100 1.34 12.24 11.40
CA LEU A 100 -0.01 12.69 11.07
C LEU A 100 -1.09 11.89 11.82
N ALA A 101 -0.92 10.57 11.91
CA ALA A 101 -1.89 9.68 12.54
C ALA A 101 -2.02 9.87 14.06
N GLN A 102 -1.08 10.57 14.72
CA GLN A 102 -1.18 10.87 16.15
C GLN A 102 -2.39 11.75 16.46
N GLU A 103 -2.71 12.71 15.59
CA GLU A 103 -3.72 13.75 15.86
C GLU A 103 -4.79 13.86 14.77
N ALA A 104 -4.44 13.62 13.51
CA ALA A 104 -5.35 13.88 12.39
C ALA A 104 -6.47 12.84 12.28
N SER A 105 -7.60 13.28 11.76
CA SER A 105 -8.68 12.44 11.25
C SER A 105 -8.40 11.95 9.82
N LEU A 106 -9.15 10.95 9.36
CA LEU A 106 -9.06 10.49 7.97
C LEU A 106 -9.51 11.60 7.00
N GLU A 107 -10.45 12.43 7.41
CA GLU A 107 -10.94 13.59 6.68
C GLU A 107 -9.84 14.63 6.46
N GLU A 108 -9.03 14.92 7.49
CA GLU A 108 -7.88 15.81 7.38
C GLU A 108 -6.77 15.20 6.51
N ALA A 109 -6.51 13.90 6.64
CA ALA A 109 -5.58 13.19 5.76
C ALA A 109 -6.06 13.22 4.30
N ALA A 110 -7.37 13.04 4.06
CA ALA A 110 -7.97 13.16 2.74
C ALA A 110 -7.82 14.59 2.18
N ARG A 111 -8.12 15.63 2.98
CA ARG A 111 -7.93 17.03 2.56
C ARG A 111 -6.49 17.36 2.20
N LEU A 112 -5.53 16.81 2.96
CA LEU A 112 -4.10 16.90 2.63
C LEU A 112 -3.81 16.24 1.28
N LEU A 113 -4.17 14.97 1.12
CA LEU A 113 -3.92 14.20 -0.11
C LEU A 113 -4.60 14.84 -1.34
N TRP A 114 -5.82 15.37 -1.19
CA TRP A 114 -6.58 15.98 -2.29
C TRP A 114 -6.14 17.41 -2.62
N GLY A 115 -5.29 18.02 -1.79
CA GLY A 115 -4.85 19.39 -1.97
C GLY A 115 -5.98 20.41 -1.80
N CYS A 116 -6.89 20.18 -0.84
CA CYS A 116 -8.06 21.04 -0.63
C CYS A 116 -7.73 22.43 -0.07
N GLY A 117 -6.53 22.62 0.50
CA GLY A 117 -6.16 23.85 1.20
C GLY A 117 -7.15 24.16 2.33
N ALA A 118 -7.67 25.40 2.35
CA ALA A 118 -8.63 25.84 3.36
C ALA A 118 -10.04 25.24 3.17
N SER A 119 -10.36 24.68 1.99
CA SER A 119 -11.68 24.09 1.74
C SER A 119 -11.85 22.78 2.51
N ASP A 120 -13.05 22.58 3.05
CA ASP A 120 -13.45 21.34 3.69
C ASP A 120 -14.63 20.72 2.94
N PRO A 121 -14.43 19.63 2.18
CA PRO A 121 -15.51 18.96 1.45
C PRO A 121 -16.42 18.13 2.34
N PHE A 122 -16.03 17.83 3.58
CA PHE A 122 -16.81 17.02 4.51
C PHE A 122 -17.91 17.84 5.22
N VAL A 123 -17.96 19.16 5.06
CA VAL A 123 -19.09 19.99 5.52
C VAL A 123 -20.35 19.78 4.68
N ALA A 124 -20.22 19.20 3.47
CA ALA A 124 -21.37 18.83 2.66
C ALA A 124 -22.24 17.80 3.41
N PRO A 125 -23.56 17.75 3.18
CA PRO A 125 -24.43 16.76 3.83
C PRO A 125 -24.03 15.33 3.43
N PRO A 126 -24.32 14.33 4.27
CA PRO A 126 -24.10 12.93 3.91
C PRO A 126 -25.01 12.52 2.74
N PRO A 127 -24.63 11.48 1.98
CA PRO A 127 -25.48 10.94 0.93
C PRO A 127 -26.84 10.51 1.45
N ALA A 128 -27.84 10.50 0.56
CA ALA A 128 -29.16 10.00 0.88
C ALA A 128 -29.11 8.54 1.36
N PRO A 129 -29.98 8.15 2.31
CA PRO A 129 -30.01 6.78 2.82
C PRO A 129 -30.40 5.78 1.72
N TRP A 130 -29.80 4.59 1.77
CA TRP A 130 -30.17 3.50 0.87
C TRP A 130 -31.49 2.85 1.29
N LYS A 131 -32.19 2.28 0.30
CA LYS A 131 -33.40 1.49 0.56
C LYS A 131 -33.06 0.25 1.38
N LYS A 132 -33.95 -0.14 2.29
CA LYS A 132 -33.80 -1.37 3.12
C LYS A 132 -33.47 -2.61 2.29
N ALA A 133 -34.08 -2.75 1.10
CA ALA A 133 -33.81 -3.86 0.19
C ALA A 133 -32.36 -3.88 -0.33
N GLN A 134 -31.78 -2.72 -0.65
CA GLN A 134 -30.39 -2.61 -1.10
C GLN A 134 -29.43 -3.01 0.04
N MET A 135 -29.67 -2.49 1.24
CA MET A 135 -28.87 -2.85 2.42
C MET A 135 -28.94 -4.35 2.74
N LYS A 136 -30.14 -4.93 2.68
CA LYS A 136 -30.33 -6.37 2.91
C LYS A 136 -29.60 -7.22 1.86
N ALA A 137 -29.59 -6.79 0.60
CA ALA A 137 -28.84 -7.46 -0.46
C ALA A 137 -27.33 -7.34 -0.24
N ALA A 138 -26.82 -6.13 0.06
CA ALA A 138 -25.41 -5.88 0.29
C ALA A 138 -24.83 -6.71 1.44
N ARG A 139 -25.56 -6.81 2.56
CA ARG A 139 -25.13 -7.59 3.75
C ARG A 139 -24.99 -9.11 3.50
N ARG A 140 -25.51 -9.63 2.38
CA ARG A 140 -25.38 -11.04 2.00
C ARG A 140 -24.18 -11.32 1.11
N LEU A 141 -23.55 -10.26 0.62
CA LEU A 141 -22.38 -10.34 -0.24
C LEU A 141 -21.11 -10.20 0.61
N PRO A 142 -19.95 -10.64 0.10
CA PRO A 142 -18.68 -10.27 0.71
C PRO A 142 -18.52 -8.74 0.72
N LEU A 143 -17.70 -8.24 1.63
CA LEU A 143 -17.62 -6.81 1.97
C LEU A 143 -17.41 -5.91 0.75
N THR A 144 -16.48 -6.28 -0.13
CA THR A 144 -16.15 -5.51 -1.33
C THR A 144 -17.33 -5.45 -2.30
N GLU A 145 -17.99 -6.57 -2.55
CA GLU A 145 -19.14 -6.72 -3.43
C GLU A 145 -20.37 -5.99 -2.86
N GLY A 146 -20.55 -6.00 -1.54
CA GLY A 146 -21.56 -5.18 -0.87
C GLY A 146 -21.37 -3.69 -1.12
N CYS A 147 -20.11 -3.21 -1.04
CA CYS A 147 -19.77 -1.83 -1.39
C CYS A 147 -20.00 -1.57 -2.89
N GLN A 148 -19.66 -2.52 -3.76
CA GLN A 148 -19.88 -2.42 -5.21
C GLN A 148 -21.36 -2.44 -5.59
N LEU A 149 -22.23 -3.02 -4.76
CA LEU A 149 -23.68 -2.93 -4.94
C LEU A 149 -24.23 -1.55 -4.54
N LEU A 150 -23.73 -0.97 -3.45
CA LEU A 150 -24.31 0.24 -2.85
C LEU A 150 -23.76 1.54 -3.46
N LEU A 151 -22.44 1.65 -3.62
CA LEU A 151 -21.79 2.90 -4.04
C LEU A 151 -22.25 3.41 -5.42
N PRO A 152 -22.47 2.57 -6.46
CA PRO A 152 -22.91 3.07 -7.76
C PRO A 152 -24.29 3.72 -7.76
N SER A 153 -25.10 3.49 -6.72
CA SER A 153 -26.42 4.12 -6.58
C SER A 153 -26.36 5.60 -6.19
N LEU A 154 -25.17 6.10 -5.80
CA LEU A 154 -24.98 7.46 -5.32
C LEU A 154 -24.76 8.45 -6.48
N PRO A 155 -25.61 9.48 -6.64
CA PRO A 155 -25.45 10.47 -7.71
C PRO A 155 -24.15 11.30 -7.57
N GLU A 156 -23.65 11.51 -6.36
CA GLU A 156 -22.45 12.28 -6.04
C GLU A 156 -21.20 11.68 -6.69
N GLY A 157 -21.15 10.35 -6.78
CA GLY A 157 -20.05 9.61 -7.40
C GLY A 157 -20.12 9.50 -8.92
N ARG A 158 -21.21 9.91 -9.56
CA ARG A 158 -21.40 9.78 -11.02
C ARG A 158 -20.82 10.94 -11.83
N ARG A 159 -20.34 11.98 -11.17
CA ARG A 159 -19.71 13.12 -11.84
C ARG A 159 -18.40 12.68 -12.48
N ALA A 160 -18.31 12.80 -13.80
CA ALA A 160 -17.08 12.56 -14.55
C ALA A 160 -16.08 13.70 -14.32
N ALA A 161 -14.79 13.38 -14.38
CA ALA A 161 -13.72 14.35 -14.18
C ALA A 161 -13.48 15.26 -15.41
N TRP A 162 -13.96 14.87 -16.59
CA TRP A 162 -13.63 15.55 -17.85
C TRP A 162 -13.96 17.05 -17.80
N GLN A 163 -12.92 17.88 -17.98
CA GLN A 163 -12.95 19.36 -17.99
C GLN A 163 -13.46 20.03 -16.69
N ARG A 164 -13.16 19.48 -15.50
CA ARG A 164 -13.57 20.10 -14.23
C ARG A 164 -12.39 20.33 -13.30
N SER A 165 -12.40 21.48 -12.63
CA SER A 165 -11.50 21.74 -11.50
C SER A 165 -11.71 20.67 -10.42
N PRO A 166 -10.63 20.13 -9.81
CA PRO A 166 -10.72 19.14 -8.72
C PRO A 166 -11.66 19.57 -7.59
N ALA A 167 -11.77 20.88 -7.34
CA ALA A 167 -12.65 21.44 -6.32
C ALA A 167 -14.13 21.04 -6.48
N TYR A 168 -14.61 20.87 -7.71
CA TYR A 168 -15.98 20.43 -7.98
C TYR A 168 -16.25 18.95 -7.67
N LEU A 169 -15.18 18.15 -7.55
CA LEU A 169 -15.26 16.72 -7.33
C LEU A 169 -15.07 16.35 -5.85
N TRP A 170 -14.46 17.22 -5.04
CA TRP A 170 -14.21 16.93 -3.61
C TRP A 170 -15.47 16.55 -2.82
N PRO A 171 -16.63 17.23 -2.95
CA PRO A 171 -17.84 16.80 -2.24
C PRO A 171 -18.29 15.39 -2.65
N GLY A 172 -18.07 15.01 -3.91
CA GLY A 172 -18.35 13.66 -4.40
C GLY A 172 -17.41 12.62 -3.78
N GLY A 173 -16.12 12.96 -3.62
CA GLY A 173 -15.15 12.15 -2.88
C GLY A 173 -15.56 11.94 -1.42
N ALA A 174 -15.89 13.02 -0.70
CA ALA A 174 -16.33 12.96 0.69
C ALA A 174 -17.61 12.12 0.87
N ALA A 175 -18.60 12.31 -0.02
CA ALA A 175 -19.82 11.52 -0.07
C ALA A 175 -19.54 10.02 -0.26
N LEU A 176 -18.63 9.67 -1.17
CA LEU A 176 -18.24 8.28 -1.41
C LEU A 176 -17.50 7.66 -0.22
N MET A 177 -16.67 8.41 0.50
CA MET A 177 -15.99 7.91 1.72
C MET A 177 -16.99 7.64 2.85
N ARG A 178 -17.93 8.54 3.09
CA ARG A 178 -19.03 8.34 4.06
C ARG A 178 -19.89 7.14 3.72
N ALA A 179 -20.20 6.98 2.44
CA ALA A 179 -20.89 5.81 1.96
C ALA A 179 -20.06 4.53 2.11
N MET A 180 -18.74 4.57 1.88
CA MET A 180 -17.89 3.40 2.12
C MET A 180 -17.97 2.96 3.59
N ALA A 181 -17.83 3.88 4.54
CA ALA A 181 -17.95 3.59 5.97
C ALA A 181 -19.32 3.01 6.34
N ALA A 182 -20.40 3.56 5.78
CA ALA A 182 -21.75 3.04 5.96
C ALA A 182 -21.91 1.62 5.38
N ALA A 183 -21.41 1.39 4.17
CA ALA A 183 -21.52 0.10 3.48
C ALA A 183 -20.78 -1.00 4.25
N VAL A 184 -19.54 -0.75 4.67
CA VAL A 184 -18.74 -1.77 5.39
C VAL A 184 -19.24 -2.04 6.81
N SER A 185 -19.85 -1.04 7.46
CA SER A 185 -20.47 -1.21 8.78
C SER A 185 -21.92 -1.71 8.70
N GLY A 186 -22.49 -1.82 7.49
CA GLY A 186 -23.87 -2.20 7.28
C GLY A 186 -24.88 -1.17 7.82
N THR A 187 -24.51 0.09 7.97
CA THR A 187 -25.36 1.19 8.46
C THR A 187 -25.73 2.17 7.33
N GLN A 188 -26.40 3.27 7.66
CA GLN A 188 -26.68 4.35 6.69
C GLN A 188 -25.54 5.36 6.68
N PRO A 189 -25.35 6.12 5.58
CA PRO A 189 -24.43 7.25 5.54
C PRO A 189 -24.73 8.25 6.65
N SER A 190 -23.67 8.77 7.29
CA SER A 190 -23.72 9.70 8.41
C SER A 190 -22.78 10.87 8.17
N ASP A 191 -23.03 11.98 8.85
CA ASP A 191 -22.17 13.16 8.92
C ASP A 191 -21.07 13.07 9.99
N LEU A 192 -21.14 12.07 10.88
CA LEU A 192 -20.12 11.79 11.88
C LEU A 192 -18.73 11.63 11.25
N PRO A 193 -17.66 11.98 11.97
CA PRO A 193 -16.31 11.60 11.57
C PRO A 193 -16.23 10.08 11.36
N LEU A 194 -15.58 9.65 10.29
CA LEU A 194 -15.62 8.26 9.81
C LEU A 194 -15.19 7.25 10.88
N HIS A 195 -14.20 7.61 11.69
CA HIS A 195 -13.74 6.77 12.80
C HIS A 195 -14.81 6.62 13.90
N ARG A 196 -15.56 7.67 14.21
CA ARG A 196 -16.67 7.63 15.18
C ARG A 196 -17.88 6.90 14.63
N HIS A 197 -18.19 7.08 13.35
CA HIS A 197 -19.24 6.32 12.68
C HIS A 197 -18.96 4.82 12.76
N LEU A 198 -17.75 4.38 12.41
CA LEU A 198 -17.37 2.97 12.51
C LEU A 198 -17.36 2.47 13.96
N ALA A 199 -16.79 3.24 14.89
CA ALA A 199 -16.77 2.89 16.31
C ALA A 199 -18.20 2.68 16.86
N GLN A 200 -19.11 3.62 16.61
CA GLN A 200 -20.51 3.51 17.02
C GLN A 200 -21.22 2.34 16.34
N ALA A 201 -20.97 2.10 15.05
CA ALA A 201 -21.62 1.01 14.33
C ALA A 201 -21.17 -0.39 14.82
N TRP A 202 -19.99 -0.48 15.42
CA TRP A 202 -19.43 -1.72 15.96
C TRP A 202 -19.49 -1.80 17.50
N GLY A 203 -20.03 -0.79 18.19
CA GLY A 203 -20.08 -0.76 19.66
C GLY A 203 -18.71 -0.67 20.32
N ALA A 204 -17.77 0.04 19.68
CA ALA A 204 -16.37 0.18 20.09
C ALA A 204 -15.99 1.65 20.26
N GLU A 205 -16.86 2.46 20.86
CA GLU A 205 -16.70 3.91 21.06
C GLU A 205 -15.41 4.25 21.82
N ASP A 206 -15.04 3.46 22.84
CA ASP A 206 -13.79 3.63 23.59
C ASP A 206 -12.53 3.40 22.73
N GLY A 207 -12.67 2.66 21.62
CA GLY A 207 -11.63 2.39 20.64
C GLY A 207 -11.57 3.37 19.46
N ALA A 208 -12.39 4.42 19.45
CA ALA A 208 -12.53 5.33 18.31
C ALA A 208 -11.21 5.98 17.88
N GLU A 209 -10.32 6.31 18.83
CA GLU A 209 -9.02 6.90 18.54
C GLU A 209 -8.03 5.93 17.88
N LEU A 210 -8.08 4.64 18.25
CA LEU A 210 -7.29 3.60 17.58
C LEU A 210 -7.80 3.37 16.16
N ILE A 211 -9.12 3.38 15.96
CA ILE A 211 -9.75 3.34 14.64
C ILE A 211 -9.32 4.55 13.80
N ARG A 212 -9.35 5.76 14.37
CA ARG A 212 -8.88 6.99 13.69
C ARG A 212 -7.45 6.85 13.20
N ARG A 213 -6.54 6.45 14.10
CA ARG A 213 -5.12 6.27 13.78
C ARG A 213 -4.92 5.23 12.68
N ALA A 214 -5.60 4.09 12.76
CA ALA A 214 -5.52 3.05 11.73
C ALA A 214 -5.98 3.57 10.35
N LEU A 215 -7.09 4.30 10.30
CA LEU A 215 -7.61 4.88 9.06
C LEU A 215 -6.61 5.85 8.42
N VAL A 216 -5.95 6.70 9.19
CA VAL A 216 -4.93 7.64 8.69
C VAL A 216 -3.71 6.90 8.15
N LEU A 217 -3.22 5.89 8.87
CA LEU A 217 -2.10 5.05 8.41
C LEU A 217 -2.42 4.28 7.12
N LEU A 218 -3.70 4.10 6.80
CA LEU A 218 -4.19 3.46 5.60
C LEU A 218 -4.60 4.44 4.49
N ALA A 219 -4.57 5.75 4.75
CA ALA A 219 -5.10 6.78 3.86
C ALA A 219 -4.50 6.68 2.45
N ASP A 220 -3.19 6.46 2.36
CA ASP A 220 -2.51 6.20 1.09
C ASP A 220 -1.29 5.28 1.26
N HIS A 221 -0.79 4.69 0.17
CA HIS A 221 0.36 3.80 0.18
C HIS A 221 0.97 3.64 -1.21
N GLU A 222 1.28 4.77 -1.84
CA GLU A 222 1.86 4.88 -3.17
C GLU A 222 1.01 4.12 -4.23
N LEU A 223 1.62 3.69 -5.33
CA LEU A 223 1.00 3.10 -6.50
C LEU A 223 0.85 1.57 -6.36
N ASN A 224 0.28 1.11 -5.24
CA ASN A 224 -0.09 -0.30 -5.11
C ASN A 224 -1.21 -0.69 -6.11
N ALA A 225 -1.47 -1.99 -6.24
CA ALA A 225 -2.37 -2.55 -7.26
C ALA A 225 -3.74 -1.85 -7.36
N SER A 226 -4.37 -1.51 -6.22
CA SER A 226 -5.67 -0.83 -6.24
C SER A 226 -5.58 0.65 -6.62
N ALA A 227 -4.53 1.36 -6.21
CA ALA A 227 -4.29 2.72 -6.68
C ALA A 227 -3.94 2.76 -8.18
N PHE A 228 -3.16 1.80 -8.67
CA PHE A 228 -2.87 1.70 -10.09
C PHE A 228 -4.14 1.43 -10.91
N ALA A 229 -5.00 0.50 -10.47
CA ALA A 229 -6.29 0.24 -11.12
C ALA A 229 -7.19 1.49 -11.15
N VAL A 230 -7.22 2.25 -10.05
CA VAL A 230 -7.91 3.54 -9.96
C VAL A 230 -7.36 4.53 -10.99
N ARG A 231 -6.03 4.69 -11.10
CA ARG A 231 -5.42 5.59 -12.10
C ARG A 231 -5.71 5.12 -13.53
N VAL A 232 -5.67 3.82 -13.82
CA VAL A 232 -6.03 3.30 -15.14
C VAL A 232 -7.46 3.71 -15.51
N VAL A 233 -8.43 3.49 -14.63
CA VAL A 233 -9.84 3.85 -14.88
C VAL A 233 -10.02 5.37 -14.98
N ALA A 234 -9.40 6.14 -14.09
CA ALA A 234 -9.44 7.60 -14.14
C ALA A 234 -8.87 8.16 -15.45
N SER A 235 -7.81 7.55 -16.00
CA SER A 235 -7.19 7.98 -17.26
C SER A 235 -8.11 7.84 -18.50
N THR A 236 -9.25 7.14 -18.35
CA THR A 236 -10.29 7.04 -19.38
C THR A 236 -11.35 8.14 -19.28
N GLY A 237 -11.27 9.02 -18.27
CA GLY A 237 -12.26 10.07 -17.99
C GLY A 237 -13.46 9.61 -17.14
N ALA A 238 -13.38 8.41 -16.54
CA ALA A 238 -14.43 7.85 -15.71
C ALA A 238 -14.73 8.68 -14.45
N SER A 239 -15.89 8.46 -13.84
CA SER A 239 -16.30 9.14 -12.62
C SER A 239 -15.54 8.65 -11.38
N LEU A 240 -15.52 9.44 -10.30
CA LEU A 240 -14.93 9.01 -9.03
C LEU A 240 -15.56 7.72 -8.51
N GLY A 241 -16.87 7.56 -8.66
CA GLY A 241 -17.57 6.33 -8.28
C GLY A 241 -17.03 5.11 -9.03
N ALA A 242 -16.85 5.22 -10.36
CA ALA A 242 -16.27 4.14 -11.17
C ALA A 242 -14.80 3.86 -10.80
N CYS A 243 -14.03 4.90 -10.48
CA CYS A 243 -12.66 4.74 -9.99
C CYS A 243 -12.62 3.95 -8.68
N LEU A 244 -13.49 4.26 -7.72
CA LEU A 244 -13.59 3.50 -6.46
C LEU A 244 -14.06 2.06 -6.69
N GLN A 245 -14.92 1.80 -7.68
CA GLN A 245 -15.24 0.42 -8.07
C GLN A 245 -14.00 -0.36 -8.50
N ALA A 246 -13.11 0.26 -9.28
CA ALA A 246 -11.85 -0.35 -9.69
C ALA A 246 -10.92 -0.62 -8.49
N GLY A 247 -10.83 0.34 -7.57
CA GLY A 247 -10.10 0.18 -6.31
C GLY A 247 -10.60 -1.01 -5.48
N LEU A 248 -11.91 -1.13 -5.32
CA LEU A 248 -12.56 -2.25 -4.63
C LEU A 248 -12.31 -3.59 -5.35
N SER A 249 -12.43 -3.64 -6.68
CA SER A 249 -12.17 -4.86 -7.46
C SER A 249 -10.72 -5.34 -7.32
N ALA A 250 -9.76 -4.43 -7.27
CA ALA A 250 -8.37 -4.80 -7.04
C ALA A 250 -8.12 -5.19 -5.57
N LEU A 251 -8.82 -4.56 -4.62
CA LEU A 251 -8.71 -4.85 -3.19
C LEU A 251 -9.29 -6.22 -2.82
N SER A 252 -10.32 -6.71 -3.51
CA SER A 252 -10.96 -8.01 -3.21
C SER A 252 -10.03 -9.21 -3.43
N GLY A 253 -8.93 -9.04 -4.16
CA GLY A 253 -7.97 -10.11 -4.44
C GLY A 253 -7.24 -10.61 -3.17
N PRO A 254 -6.96 -11.93 -3.08
CA PRO A 254 -6.29 -12.53 -1.92
C PRO A 254 -4.85 -12.05 -1.72
N LEU A 255 -4.19 -11.61 -2.78
CA LEU A 255 -2.82 -11.07 -2.76
C LEU A 255 -2.77 -9.56 -2.47
N HIS A 256 -3.92 -8.94 -2.23
CA HIS A 256 -4.02 -7.52 -1.84
C HIS A 256 -4.81 -7.40 -0.53
N GLY A 257 -6.08 -6.99 -0.55
CA GLY A 257 -6.88 -6.82 0.66
C GLY A 257 -7.18 -8.15 1.37
N GLY A 258 -7.22 -9.27 0.66
CA GLY A 258 -7.44 -10.58 1.29
C GLY A 258 -6.31 -11.08 2.19
N ALA A 259 -5.17 -10.36 2.25
CA ALA A 259 -4.09 -10.63 3.20
C ALA A 259 -4.58 -10.58 4.66
N THR A 260 -5.51 -9.67 5.00
CA THR A 260 -6.06 -9.59 6.36
C THR A 260 -6.80 -10.87 6.76
N SER A 261 -7.50 -11.51 5.82
CA SER A 261 -8.21 -12.78 6.08
C SER A 261 -7.24 -13.95 6.27
N LEU A 262 -6.06 -13.91 5.65
CA LEU A 262 -4.99 -14.89 5.87
C LEU A 262 -4.34 -14.71 7.24
N VAL A 263 -4.12 -13.46 7.65
CA VAL A 263 -3.60 -13.12 8.98
C VAL A 263 -4.60 -13.50 10.08
N GLU A 264 -5.90 -13.28 9.87
CA GLU A 264 -6.94 -13.76 10.81
C GLU A 264 -6.84 -15.27 11.04
N ARG A 265 -6.79 -16.06 9.97
CA ARG A 265 -6.63 -17.51 10.10
C ARG A 265 -5.34 -17.91 10.82
N LEU A 266 -4.24 -17.21 10.55
CA LEU A 266 -2.98 -17.44 11.26
C LEU A 266 -3.13 -17.18 12.76
N LEU A 267 -3.74 -16.07 13.15
CA LEU A 267 -3.89 -15.75 14.57
C LEU A 267 -4.98 -16.61 15.25
N ASP A 268 -5.97 -17.14 14.52
CA ASP A 268 -6.90 -18.17 15.02
C ASP A 268 -6.16 -19.48 15.35
N GLU A 269 -5.28 -19.93 14.45
CA GLU A 269 -4.45 -21.12 14.67
C GLU A 269 -3.51 -20.93 15.87
N VAL A 270 -2.90 -19.75 16.00
CA VAL A 270 -2.04 -19.41 17.14
C VAL A 270 -2.82 -19.39 18.45
N GLN A 271 -4.05 -18.88 18.44
CA GLN A 271 -4.92 -18.91 19.63
C GLN A 271 -5.28 -20.34 20.02
N ALA A 272 -5.52 -21.22 19.05
CA ALA A 272 -5.92 -22.60 19.29
C ALA A 272 -4.76 -23.51 19.72
N LEU A 273 -3.55 -23.32 19.17
CA LEU A 273 -2.43 -24.26 19.29
C LEU A 273 -1.22 -23.69 20.05
N GLY A 274 -1.14 -22.36 20.21
CA GLY A 274 0.10 -21.66 20.55
C GLY A 274 0.90 -21.26 19.30
N ALA A 275 1.82 -20.30 19.46
CA ALA A 275 2.54 -19.70 18.34
C ALA A 275 3.53 -20.68 17.66
N GLU A 276 4.33 -21.40 18.45
CA GLU A 276 5.32 -22.37 17.94
C GLU A 276 4.65 -23.52 17.17
N PRO A 277 3.63 -24.22 17.71
CA PRO A 277 3.02 -25.34 17.00
C PRO A 277 2.26 -24.89 15.75
N ALA A 278 1.62 -23.72 15.77
CA ALA A 278 0.94 -23.17 14.60
C ALA A 278 1.95 -22.86 13.48
N LEU A 279 3.06 -22.21 13.82
CA LEU A 279 4.13 -21.90 12.86
C LEU A 279 4.76 -23.18 12.30
N GLU A 280 5.09 -24.14 13.15
CA GLU A 280 5.67 -25.42 12.73
C GLU A 280 4.74 -26.19 11.78
N ALA A 281 3.44 -26.25 12.11
CA ALA A 281 2.46 -26.93 11.28
C ALA A 281 2.35 -26.32 9.87
N ARG A 282 2.41 -25.00 9.74
CA ARG A 282 2.42 -24.29 8.44
C ARG A 282 3.69 -24.60 7.64
N LEU A 283 4.85 -24.49 8.28
CA LEU A 283 6.13 -24.74 7.62
C LEU A 283 6.25 -26.18 7.10
N ARG A 284 5.76 -27.17 7.87
CA ARG A 284 5.72 -28.58 7.42
C ARG A 284 4.84 -28.80 6.19
N ARG A 285 3.83 -27.95 5.98
CA ARG A 285 2.97 -27.97 4.78
C ARG A 285 3.53 -27.15 3.62
N GLY A 286 4.67 -26.49 3.79
CA GLY A 286 5.25 -25.60 2.78
C GLY A 286 4.49 -24.28 2.63
N GLU A 287 3.68 -23.91 3.64
CA GLU A 287 2.90 -22.67 3.61
C GLU A 287 3.74 -21.48 4.09
N GLY A 288 3.52 -20.31 3.48
CA GLY A 288 4.08 -19.06 3.97
C GLY A 288 3.37 -18.55 5.22
N VAL A 289 4.03 -17.64 5.94
CA VAL A 289 3.44 -16.91 7.08
C VAL A 289 2.93 -15.55 6.59
N PRO A 290 1.60 -15.35 6.46
CA PRO A 290 1.04 -14.08 5.98
C PRO A 290 1.29 -12.94 6.98
N GLY A 291 1.43 -11.72 6.47
CA GLY A 291 1.54 -10.51 7.30
C GLY A 291 2.94 -10.20 7.85
N PHE A 292 3.99 -10.87 7.35
CA PHE A 292 5.37 -10.64 7.79
C PHE A 292 6.32 -10.35 6.62
N GLY A 293 7.08 -9.26 6.77
CA GLY A 293 8.01 -8.76 5.77
C GLY A 293 7.32 -7.96 4.68
N HIS A 294 7.88 -6.79 4.34
CA HIS A 294 7.33 -5.90 3.32
C HIS A 294 8.45 -5.39 2.41
N LYS A 295 8.29 -5.51 1.09
CA LYS A 295 9.35 -5.17 0.12
C LYS A 295 9.78 -3.69 0.18
N LEU A 296 8.84 -2.77 0.41
CA LEU A 296 9.15 -1.33 0.59
C LEU A 296 9.60 -0.96 2.01
N TYR A 297 9.45 -1.89 2.97
CA TYR A 297 9.89 -1.69 4.35
C TYR A 297 10.78 -2.86 4.79
N PRO A 298 12.01 -2.96 4.26
CA PRO A 298 12.90 -4.07 4.58
C PRO A 298 13.28 -4.11 6.07
N GLN A 299 13.19 -2.99 6.78
CA GLN A 299 13.43 -2.87 8.23
C GLN A 299 12.15 -2.90 9.07
N GLY A 300 10.98 -3.11 8.45
CA GLY A 300 9.67 -3.20 9.11
C GLY A 300 8.72 -2.08 8.75
N ASP A 301 7.43 -2.43 8.63
CA ASP A 301 6.37 -1.53 8.17
C ASP A 301 6.11 -0.41 9.20
N ALA A 302 6.39 0.84 8.80
CA ALA A 302 6.23 2.00 9.67
C ALA A 302 4.80 2.15 10.21
N ARG A 303 3.79 1.70 9.45
CA ARG A 303 2.39 1.78 9.87
C ARG A 303 2.08 0.76 10.96
N ALA A 304 2.65 -0.45 10.84
CA ALA A 304 2.51 -1.47 11.86
C ALA A 304 3.21 -1.04 13.16
N ALA A 305 4.43 -0.52 13.05
CA ALA A 305 5.21 0.02 14.17
C ALA A 305 4.49 1.19 14.85
N ALA A 306 3.74 2.00 14.09
CA ALA A 306 2.94 3.10 14.63
C ALA A 306 1.63 2.66 15.30
N LEU A 307 1.14 1.43 15.11
CA LEU A 307 -0.16 1.00 15.62
C LEU A 307 -0.06 -0.09 16.69
N LEU A 308 0.77 -1.12 16.47
CA LEU A 308 0.89 -2.27 17.36
C LEU A 308 1.23 -1.91 18.82
N PRO A 309 2.15 -0.97 19.12
CA PRO A 309 2.52 -0.66 20.50
C PRO A 309 1.40 -0.02 21.33
N LEU A 310 0.31 0.42 20.70
CA LEU A 310 -0.83 1.04 21.37
C LEU A 310 -1.92 0.03 21.74
N LEU A 311 -1.80 -1.19 21.23
CA LEU A 311 -2.76 -2.25 21.47
C LEU A 311 -2.44 -2.95 22.80
N PRO A 312 -3.45 -3.50 23.50
CA PRO A 312 -3.20 -4.34 24.67
C PRO A 312 -2.27 -5.52 24.33
N PRO A 313 -1.50 -6.02 25.31
CA PRO A 313 -0.66 -7.20 25.13
C PRO A 313 -1.51 -8.42 24.75
N ASP A 314 -0.99 -9.25 23.85
CA ASP A 314 -1.60 -10.50 23.44
C ASP A 314 -0.48 -11.55 23.33
N ALA A 315 -0.48 -12.52 24.25
CA ALA A 315 0.62 -13.46 24.38
C ALA A 315 0.88 -14.27 23.09
N GLY A 316 -0.17 -14.63 22.34
CA GLY A 316 -0.05 -15.42 21.12
C GLY A 316 0.53 -14.60 19.98
N ARG A 317 -0.04 -13.41 19.73
CA ARG A 317 0.44 -12.43 18.74
C ARG A 317 1.87 -12.01 19.04
N ASP A 318 2.16 -11.63 20.27
CA ASP A 318 3.46 -11.09 20.67
C ASP A 318 4.53 -12.17 20.58
N ARG A 319 4.19 -13.42 20.95
CA ARG A 319 5.09 -14.57 20.74
C ARG A 319 5.32 -14.88 19.27
N LEU A 320 4.29 -14.86 18.44
CA LEU A 320 4.43 -15.04 16.99
C LEU A 320 5.35 -13.97 16.37
N ILE A 321 5.16 -12.71 16.75
CA ILE A 321 6.01 -11.61 16.26
C ILE A 321 7.47 -11.83 16.65
N ALA A 322 7.74 -12.23 17.90
CA ALA A 322 9.09 -12.56 18.36
C ALA A 322 9.71 -13.73 17.57
N LEU A 323 8.95 -14.82 17.37
CA LEU A 323 9.41 -15.97 16.58
C LEU A 323 9.75 -15.60 15.13
N MET A 324 8.94 -14.75 14.50
CA MET A 324 9.19 -14.30 13.13
C MET A 324 10.43 -13.41 13.02
N ALA A 325 10.66 -12.55 14.03
CA ALA A 325 11.87 -11.75 14.13
C ALA A 325 13.12 -12.61 14.35
N GLU A 326 13.08 -13.56 15.29
CA GLU A 326 14.19 -14.47 15.62
C GLU A 326 14.53 -15.42 14.46
N GLY A 327 13.51 -16.04 13.83
CA GLY A 327 13.71 -17.09 12.84
C GLY A 327 13.94 -16.58 11.42
N SER A 328 13.39 -15.42 11.06
CA SER A 328 13.43 -14.92 9.67
C SER A 328 13.82 -13.45 9.51
N GLY A 329 13.95 -12.70 10.61
CA GLY A 329 14.18 -11.25 10.58
C GLY A 329 13.01 -10.44 10.01
N ARG A 330 11.84 -11.05 9.81
CA ARG A 330 10.68 -10.38 9.20
C ARG A 330 9.80 -9.73 10.26
N ALA A 331 9.63 -8.43 10.16
CA ALA A 331 8.74 -7.65 11.00
C ALA A 331 7.26 -7.76 10.53
N PRO A 332 6.27 -7.51 11.40
CA PRO A 332 4.87 -7.50 11.03
C PRO A 332 4.52 -6.36 10.06
N THR A 333 3.56 -6.60 9.16
CA THR A 333 2.97 -5.59 8.27
C THR A 333 1.75 -4.92 8.91
N ILE A 334 1.24 -3.87 8.25
CA ILE A 334 -0.02 -3.23 8.66
C ILE A 334 -1.18 -4.24 8.78
N ASP A 335 -1.19 -5.33 8.00
CA ASP A 335 -2.26 -6.33 8.04
C ASP A 335 -2.31 -7.03 9.41
N VAL A 336 -1.15 -7.35 10.00
CA VAL A 336 -1.07 -7.89 11.38
C VAL A 336 -1.57 -6.87 12.38
N ALA A 337 -1.20 -5.60 12.22
CA ALA A 337 -1.65 -4.53 13.11
C ALA A 337 -3.18 -4.30 13.05
N LEU A 338 -3.79 -4.40 11.86
CA LEU A 338 -5.24 -4.26 11.68
C LEU A 338 -6.01 -5.43 12.27
N VAL A 339 -5.53 -6.66 12.08
CA VAL A 339 -6.16 -7.83 12.69
C VAL A 339 -6.00 -7.80 14.21
N ALA A 340 -4.83 -7.41 14.72
CA ALA A 340 -4.61 -7.22 16.15
C ALA A 340 -5.54 -6.14 16.73
N LEU A 341 -5.71 -5.00 16.03
CA LEU A 341 -6.64 -3.95 16.43
C LEU A 341 -8.08 -4.47 16.47
N ARG A 342 -8.50 -5.19 15.42
CA ARG A 342 -9.83 -5.79 15.35
C ARG A 342 -10.10 -6.69 16.56
N ARG A 343 -9.16 -7.56 16.93
CA ARG A 343 -9.30 -8.47 18.08
C ARG A 343 -9.28 -7.72 19.41
N ALA A 344 -8.40 -6.74 19.55
CA ALA A 344 -8.28 -5.94 20.76
C ALA A 344 -9.57 -5.14 21.09
N LEU A 345 -10.31 -4.72 20.06
CA LEU A 345 -11.56 -3.98 20.20
C LEU A 345 -12.81 -4.84 19.99
N ASP A 346 -12.66 -6.17 19.89
CA ASP A 346 -13.75 -7.11 19.58
C ASP A 346 -14.63 -6.72 18.37
N LEU A 347 -14.01 -6.14 17.33
CA LEU A 347 -14.73 -5.73 16.13
C LEU A 347 -15.22 -6.95 15.35
N PRO A 348 -16.30 -6.84 14.56
CA PRO A 348 -16.83 -7.97 13.81
C PRO A 348 -15.81 -8.56 12.81
N PRO A 349 -15.94 -9.86 12.46
CA PRO A 349 -15.13 -10.48 11.41
C PRO A 349 -15.16 -9.67 10.11
N GLY A 350 -13.99 -9.48 9.50
CA GLY A 350 -13.85 -8.65 8.30
C GLY A 350 -13.65 -7.15 8.55
N ALA A 351 -13.73 -6.67 9.80
CA ALA A 351 -13.51 -5.26 10.10
C ALA A 351 -12.07 -4.78 9.79
N ALA A 352 -11.06 -5.67 9.81
CA ALA A 352 -9.72 -5.33 9.34
C ALA A 352 -9.71 -4.90 7.85
N LEU A 353 -10.40 -5.66 6.99
CA LEU A 353 -10.58 -5.30 5.57
C LEU A 353 -11.47 -4.06 5.41
N ALA A 354 -12.49 -3.90 6.26
CA ALA A 354 -13.34 -2.71 6.29
C ALA A 354 -12.53 -1.43 6.53
N LEU A 355 -11.68 -1.44 7.56
CA LEU A 355 -10.78 -0.35 7.89
C LEU A 355 -9.83 -0.05 6.74
N PHE A 356 -9.26 -1.09 6.11
CA PHE A 356 -8.42 -0.94 4.93
C PHE A 356 -9.17 -0.23 3.80
N ALA A 357 -10.36 -0.71 3.44
CA ALA A 357 -11.16 -0.15 2.35
C ALA A 357 -11.56 1.32 2.61
N VAL A 358 -11.97 1.64 3.84
CA VAL A 358 -12.36 3.01 4.23
C VAL A 358 -11.13 3.93 4.24
N GLY A 359 -10.04 3.54 4.88
CA GLY A 359 -8.80 4.34 4.89
C GLY A 359 -8.30 4.59 3.48
N ARG A 360 -8.11 3.52 2.71
CA ARG A 360 -7.56 3.59 1.34
C ARG A 360 -8.43 4.36 0.36
N SER A 361 -9.72 4.53 0.65
CA SER A 361 -10.61 5.32 -0.20
C SER A 361 -10.20 6.80 -0.30
N ALA A 362 -9.54 7.36 0.72
CA ALA A 362 -8.96 8.71 0.66
C ALA A 362 -7.91 8.82 -0.46
N GLY A 363 -6.95 7.90 -0.47
CA GLY A 363 -5.92 7.78 -1.50
C GLY A 363 -6.48 7.46 -2.88
N TRP A 364 -7.50 6.59 -2.99
CA TRP A 364 -8.15 6.33 -4.28
C TRP A 364 -8.79 7.58 -4.89
N VAL A 365 -9.49 8.38 -4.09
CA VAL A 365 -10.00 9.67 -4.57
C VAL A 365 -8.83 10.57 -4.99
N ALA A 366 -7.76 10.63 -4.19
CA ALA A 366 -6.58 11.45 -4.49
C ALA A 366 -5.93 11.06 -5.83
N HIS A 367 -5.71 9.76 -6.06
CA HIS A 367 -5.15 9.21 -7.29
C HIS A 367 -6.06 9.44 -8.50
N ALA A 368 -7.37 9.34 -8.34
CA ALA A 368 -8.32 9.64 -9.41
C ALA A 368 -8.32 11.14 -9.77
N LEU A 369 -8.23 12.03 -8.77
CA LEU A 369 -8.13 13.48 -8.98
C LEU A 369 -6.79 13.86 -9.63
N GLU A 370 -5.68 13.28 -9.18
CA GLU A 370 -4.35 13.49 -9.77
C GLU A 370 -4.33 13.05 -11.24
N GLN A 371 -4.83 11.85 -11.53
CA GLN A 371 -4.88 11.36 -12.90
C GLN A 371 -5.86 12.14 -13.78
N GLY A 372 -6.98 12.61 -13.23
CA GLY A 372 -7.96 13.43 -13.96
C GLY A 372 -7.43 14.82 -14.34
N GLY A 373 -6.38 15.30 -13.66
CA GLY A 373 -5.65 16.51 -14.04
C GLY A 373 -4.58 16.28 -15.12
N GLU A 374 -4.29 15.02 -15.47
CA GLU A 374 -3.35 14.66 -16.54
C GLU A 374 -4.10 14.36 -17.84
N ASP A 375 -3.76 15.04 -18.94
CA ASP A 375 -4.28 14.75 -20.29
C ASP A 375 -3.58 13.52 -20.93
N ARG A 376 -3.51 12.40 -20.20
CA ARG A 376 -2.83 11.19 -20.68
C ARG A 376 -3.55 9.91 -20.30
N LEU A 377 -3.95 9.17 -21.34
CA LEU A 377 -4.46 7.81 -21.21
C LEU A 377 -3.34 6.83 -20.80
N ILE A 378 -3.57 6.01 -19.78
CA ILE A 378 -2.69 4.89 -19.44
C ILE A 378 -3.01 3.73 -20.39
N ARG A 379 -2.15 3.52 -21.39
CA ARG A 379 -2.31 2.47 -22.40
C ARG A 379 -0.98 1.78 -22.70
N PRO A 380 -0.54 0.81 -21.86
CA PRO A 380 0.67 0.06 -22.11
C PRO A 380 0.55 -0.83 -23.36
N ARG A 381 1.69 -1.23 -23.93
CA ARG A 381 1.79 -2.20 -25.02
C ARG A 381 2.27 -3.54 -24.47
N ALA A 382 1.65 -4.63 -24.88
CA ALA A 382 2.14 -5.97 -24.59
C ALA A 382 3.24 -6.39 -25.57
N ARG A 383 4.23 -7.15 -25.09
CA ARG A 383 5.09 -7.97 -25.94
C ARG A 383 4.32 -9.24 -26.28
N TYR A 384 4.04 -9.48 -27.56
CA TYR A 384 3.40 -10.71 -28.00
C TYR A 384 4.34 -11.90 -27.78
N SER A 385 3.85 -12.95 -27.13
CA SER A 385 4.60 -14.19 -26.84
C SER A 385 3.82 -15.44 -27.27
N GLY A 386 2.85 -15.29 -28.17
CA GLY A 386 2.12 -16.41 -28.77
C GLY A 386 2.84 -16.97 -30.00
N PRO A 387 2.24 -17.98 -30.67
CA PRO A 387 2.79 -18.58 -31.89
C PRO A 387 3.07 -17.54 -32.97
N GLY A 388 4.15 -17.73 -33.74
CA GLY A 388 4.44 -16.90 -34.92
C GLY A 388 3.32 -16.99 -35.96
N ALA A 389 3.25 -15.99 -36.85
CA ALA A 389 2.27 -16.04 -37.94
C ALA A 389 2.50 -17.29 -38.80
N GLU A 390 1.43 -18.04 -39.05
CA GLU A 390 1.46 -19.17 -39.98
C GLU A 390 1.73 -18.63 -41.38
N THR A 391 2.86 -19.00 -41.97
CA THR A 391 3.15 -18.75 -43.38
C THR A 391 2.45 -19.84 -44.18
N GLY A 392 1.36 -19.48 -44.87
CA GLY A 392 0.64 -20.36 -45.81
C GLY A 392 1.39 -20.59 -47.11
#